data_AF-A0ABD1HBL8-F1
#
_entry.id   AF-A0ABD1HBL8-F1
#
_cell.length_a   1.000
_cell.length_b   1.000
_cell.length_c   1.000
_cell.angle_alpha   90.00
_cell.angle_beta   90.00
_cell.angle_gamma   90.00
#
_symmetry.space_group_name_H-M   'P 1'
#
loop_
_entity.id
_entity.type
_entity.pdbx_description
1 polymer ?
#
loop_
_entity_poly.entity_id
_entity_poly.type
_entity_poly.pdbx_seq_one_letter_code
_entity_poly.pdbx_strand_id
1 'polypeptide(L)'
;MCCVFLSLSHHHIFFHQINRLHAISHLLIPLFQCENLLGLISSSTKARMQKSSSSALMVKQEFFTKWKKGLQIYSAFNKEMTIMERKRAIKLSADVAIASTRSATTQWSRAVVADVSTSAAGAARIAAEEILGRKLTERRKALASKKIVRRRRKAAARGVVRSSAAAVAKKRVRNRTRVLKRLIPG
;
A
#
# COMPACT_ATOMS: atom_id res chain seq x y z
N MET A 1 -35.67 32.49 37.21
CA MET A 1 -36.83 32.38 36.30
C MET A 1 -36.79 33.55 35.35
N CYS A 2 -36.53 33.30 34.06
CA CYS A 2 -37.07 34.05 32.91
C CYS A 2 -36.50 33.49 31.60
N CYS A 3 -37.39 33.37 30.61
CA CYS A 3 -37.15 33.24 29.17
C CYS A 3 -36.77 31.85 28.62
N VAL A 4 -37.83 31.05 28.45
CA VAL A 4 -38.02 30.08 27.37
C VAL A 4 -38.45 30.85 26.10
N PHE A 5 -38.06 30.34 24.93
CA PHE A 5 -38.50 30.63 23.55
C PHE A 5 -37.55 31.41 22.62
N LEU A 6 -37.53 30.90 21.38
CA LEU A 6 -36.76 31.26 20.18
C LEU A 6 -35.31 30.72 20.19
N SER A 7 -34.87 29.83 19.29
CA SER A 7 -35.30 29.64 17.91
C SER A 7 -35.07 28.19 17.48
N LEU A 8 -36.19 27.47 17.38
CA LEU A 8 -36.35 26.17 16.75
C LEU A 8 -36.42 26.41 15.23
N SER A 9 -35.28 26.63 14.57
CA SER A 9 -35.26 26.88 13.11
C SER A 9 -33.90 26.57 12.50
N HIS A 10 -33.53 25.29 12.43
CA HIS A 10 -32.55 24.81 11.43
C HIS A 10 -32.53 23.29 11.23
N HIS A 11 -33.59 22.56 11.59
CA HIS A 11 -33.67 21.10 11.39
C HIS A 11 -34.49 20.65 10.18
N HIS A 12 -34.96 21.57 9.32
CA HIS A 12 -35.89 21.24 8.24
C HIS A 12 -35.30 21.19 6.81
N ILE A 13 -33.98 21.33 6.64
CA ILE A 13 -33.32 21.28 5.31
C ILE A 13 -32.58 19.95 5.07
N PHE A 14 -32.30 19.16 6.11
CA PHE A 14 -31.50 17.94 5.94
C PHE A 14 -32.30 16.68 5.57
N PHE A 15 -33.63 16.70 5.68
CA PHE A 15 -34.47 15.53 5.43
C PHE A 15 -34.96 15.38 3.98
N HIS A 16 -34.71 16.37 3.11
CA HIS A 16 -35.24 16.38 1.74
C HIS A 16 -34.29 15.84 0.66
N GLN A 17 -33.09 15.33 1.04
CA GLN A 17 -32.15 14.67 0.11
C GLN A 17 -31.98 13.16 0.34
N ILE A 18 -32.63 12.57 1.34
CA ILE A 18 -32.56 11.12 1.59
C ILE A 18 -33.66 10.35 0.80
N ASN A 19 -34.77 11.00 0.44
CA ASN A 19 -35.89 10.35 -0.27
C ASN A 19 -35.77 10.29 -1.81
N ARG A 20 -34.61 10.65 -2.41
CA ARG A 20 -34.38 10.52 -3.86
C ARG A 20 -33.50 9.33 -4.28
N LEU A 21 -33.05 8.50 -3.33
CA LEU A 21 -32.26 7.29 -3.63
C LEU A 21 -33.05 5.98 -3.45
N HIS A 22 -34.33 6.04 -3.12
CA HIS A 22 -35.21 4.87 -3.00
C HIS A 22 -36.03 4.59 -4.28
N ALA A 23 -35.77 5.33 -5.37
CA ALA A 23 -36.54 5.28 -6.62
C ALA A 23 -35.76 4.73 -7.84
N ILE A 24 -34.60 4.07 -7.61
CA ILE A 24 -33.85 3.38 -8.69
C ILE A 24 -33.63 1.88 -8.34
N SER A 25 -34.17 1.42 -7.22
CA SER A 25 -34.09 0.03 -6.75
C SER A 25 -35.11 -0.93 -7.38
N HIS A 26 -35.94 -0.50 -8.34
CA HIS A 26 -37.05 -1.31 -8.88
C HIS A 26 -37.08 -1.52 -10.40
N LEU A 27 -35.99 -1.25 -11.13
CA LEU A 27 -35.99 -1.40 -12.60
C LEU A 27 -34.85 -2.23 -13.21
N LEU A 28 -34.24 -3.15 -12.44
CA LEU A 28 -33.25 -4.09 -13.00
C LEU A 28 -33.28 -5.46 -12.32
N ILE A 29 -34.49 -6.02 -12.20
CA ILE A 29 -34.74 -7.46 -12.05
C ILE A 29 -36.03 -7.69 -12.86
N PRO A 30 -35.97 -8.22 -14.10
CA PRO A 30 -35.89 -9.66 -14.26
C PRO A 30 -35.24 -10.12 -15.60
N LEU A 31 -34.04 -10.70 -15.55
CA LEU A 31 -33.60 -11.69 -16.54
C LEU A 31 -32.81 -12.78 -15.81
N PHE A 32 -33.50 -13.42 -14.86
CA PHE A 32 -33.10 -14.67 -14.24
C PHE A 32 -34.14 -15.72 -14.62
N GLN A 33 -34.04 -16.24 -15.85
CA GLN A 33 -34.71 -17.48 -16.23
C GLN A 33 -34.06 -18.06 -17.48
N CYS A 34 -32.89 -18.67 -17.28
CA CYS A 34 -32.29 -19.65 -18.19
C CYS A 34 -31.35 -20.55 -17.36
N GLU A 35 -31.90 -21.22 -16.36
CA GLU A 35 -31.33 -22.49 -15.90
C GLU A 35 -32.23 -23.59 -16.45
N ASN A 36 -31.71 -24.37 -17.40
CA ASN A 36 -31.85 -25.83 -17.49
C ASN A 36 -31.50 -26.29 -18.90
N LEU A 37 -30.22 -26.57 -19.11
CA LEU A 37 -29.74 -27.81 -19.72
C LEU A 37 -28.23 -27.67 -19.89
N LEU A 38 -27.47 -28.37 -19.04
CA LEU A 38 -26.25 -29.13 -19.35
C LEU A 38 -25.64 -29.53 -18.02
N GLY A 39 -26.25 -30.55 -17.43
CA GLY A 39 -25.61 -31.38 -16.43
C GLY A 39 -24.45 -32.18 -17.04
N LEU A 40 -23.56 -32.60 -16.15
CA LEU A 40 -22.56 -33.66 -16.34
C LEU A 40 -21.33 -33.34 -17.17
N ILE A 41 -20.59 -32.27 -16.85
CA ILE A 41 -19.12 -32.33 -16.94
C ILE A 41 -18.48 -31.67 -15.71
N SER A 42 -17.85 -32.51 -14.88
CA SER A 42 -16.71 -32.18 -14.02
C SER A 42 -16.94 -31.37 -12.74
N SER A 43 -17.45 -32.06 -11.73
CA SER A 43 -17.41 -31.75 -10.30
C SER A 43 -15.99 -31.66 -9.68
N SER A 44 -14.93 -31.38 -10.45
CA SER A 44 -13.53 -31.39 -9.99
C SER A 44 -12.88 -30.02 -9.76
N THR A 45 -13.50 -28.90 -10.20
CA THR A 45 -12.90 -27.54 -10.08
C THR A 45 -13.56 -26.62 -9.03
N LYS A 46 -14.67 -27.03 -8.42
CA LYS A 46 -15.48 -26.17 -7.52
C LYS A 46 -14.83 -25.88 -6.15
N ALA A 47 -13.89 -26.70 -5.71
CA ALA A 47 -13.19 -26.51 -4.42
C ALA A 47 -12.09 -25.43 -4.46
N ARG A 48 -11.62 -25.00 -5.64
CA ARG A 48 -10.50 -24.04 -5.76
C ARG A 48 -10.94 -22.57 -5.87
N MET A 49 -12.16 -22.29 -6.31
CA MET A 49 -12.65 -20.91 -6.50
C MET A 49 -13.33 -20.29 -5.27
N GLN A 50 -13.78 -21.06 -4.29
CA GLN A 50 -14.40 -20.49 -3.07
C GLN A 50 -13.37 -20.05 -2.02
N LYS A 51 -12.10 -20.49 -2.12
CA LYS A 51 -11.06 -20.14 -1.13
C LYS A 51 -10.47 -18.73 -1.33
N SER A 52 -10.63 -18.13 -2.53
CA SER A 52 -10.13 -16.79 -2.84
C SER A 52 -11.10 -15.66 -2.49
N SER A 53 -12.41 -15.91 -2.43
CA SER A 53 -13.39 -14.90 -2.04
C SER A 53 -13.30 -14.58 -0.55
N SER A 54 -13.15 -15.60 0.31
CA SER A 54 -13.01 -15.40 1.75
C SER A 54 -11.75 -14.63 2.12
N SER A 55 -10.59 -14.94 1.50
CA SER A 55 -9.35 -14.24 1.79
C SER A 55 -9.33 -12.81 1.26
N ALA A 56 -9.91 -12.55 0.09
CA ALA A 56 -10.07 -11.20 -0.45
C ALA A 56 -11.01 -10.34 0.41
N LEU A 57 -12.10 -10.91 0.91
CA LEU A 57 -13.01 -10.22 1.84
C LEU A 57 -12.32 -9.90 3.16
N MET A 58 -11.49 -10.81 3.69
CA MET A 58 -10.70 -10.54 4.89
C MET A 58 -9.71 -9.38 4.69
N VAL A 59 -8.99 -9.34 3.57
CA VAL A 59 -8.06 -8.23 3.24
C VAL A 59 -8.82 -6.91 3.09
N LYS A 60 -9.99 -6.94 2.45
CA LYS A 60 -10.85 -5.76 2.29
C LYS A 60 -11.34 -5.25 3.65
N GLN A 61 -11.79 -6.14 4.52
CA GLN A 61 -12.23 -5.80 5.87
C GLN A 61 -11.09 -5.21 6.69
N GLU A 62 -9.92 -5.85 6.69
CA GLU A 62 -8.73 -5.38 7.40
C GLU A 62 -8.31 -3.99 6.91
N PHE A 63 -8.41 -3.74 5.59
CA PHE A 63 -8.15 -2.43 5.01
C PHE A 63 -9.13 -1.38 5.56
N PHE A 64 -10.43 -1.64 5.54
CA PHE A 64 -11.42 -0.69 6.04
C PHE A 64 -11.25 -0.41 7.53
N THR A 65 -10.98 -1.44 8.33
CA THR A 65 -10.73 -1.30 9.78
C THR A 65 -9.53 -0.38 10.03
N LYS A 66 -8.42 -0.61 9.32
CA LYS A 66 -7.22 0.22 9.44
C LYS A 66 -7.45 1.64 8.95
N TRP A 67 -8.07 1.79 7.77
CA TRP A 67 -8.30 3.10 7.18
C TRP A 67 -9.23 3.97 8.02
N LYS A 68 -10.30 3.38 8.59
CA LYS A 68 -11.22 4.06 9.51
C LYS A 68 -10.49 4.63 10.73
N LYS A 69 -9.57 3.88 11.33
CA LYS A 69 -8.74 4.37 12.46
C LYS A 69 -7.91 5.59 12.07
N GLY A 70 -7.26 5.54 10.90
CA GLY A 70 -6.50 6.68 10.39
C GLY A 70 -7.37 7.93 10.22
N LEU A 71 -8.56 7.78 9.64
CA LEU A 71 -9.51 8.89 9.46
C LEU A 71 -10.00 9.48 10.80
N GLN A 72 -10.25 8.64 11.80
CA GLN A 72 -10.63 9.10 13.14
C GLN A 72 -9.52 9.97 13.77
N ILE A 73 -8.26 9.60 13.59
CA ILE A 73 -7.12 10.39 14.07
C ILE A 73 -7.05 11.75 13.37
N TYR A 74 -7.21 11.80 12.05
CA TYR A 74 -7.24 13.07 11.32
C TYR A 74 -8.40 13.96 11.73
N SER A 75 -9.57 13.37 12.00
CA SER A 75 -10.74 14.10 12.50
C SER A 75 -10.52 14.67 13.91
N ALA A 76 -9.70 14.02 14.74
CA ALA A 76 -9.38 14.48 16.08
C ALA A 76 -8.29 15.56 16.09
N PHE A 77 -7.35 15.52 15.14
CA PHE A 77 -6.17 16.40 15.16
C PHE A 77 -6.45 17.85 14.81
N ASN A 78 -7.31 18.14 13.82
CA ASN A 78 -7.61 19.51 13.40
C ASN A 78 -9.01 19.59 12.78
N LYS A 79 -9.93 20.31 13.43
CA LYS A 79 -11.25 20.64 12.85
C LYS A 79 -11.11 21.56 11.63
N GLU A 80 -10.13 22.46 11.65
CA GLU A 80 -9.78 23.36 10.56
C GLU A 80 -8.58 22.79 9.78
N MET A 81 -8.90 22.04 8.73
CA MET A 81 -7.96 21.71 7.65
C MET A 81 -8.50 22.31 6.37
N THR A 82 -7.61 22.83 5.52
CA THR A 82 -7.98 23.23 4.18
C THR A 82 -8.49 22.02 3.39
N ILE A 83 -9.32 22.27 2.36
CA ILE A 83 -9.85 21.20 1.50
C ILE A 83 -8.70 20.38 0.88
N MET A 84 -7.59 21.04 0.54
CA MET A 84 -6.41 20.39 -0.03
C MET A 84 -5.69 19.48 0.97
N GLU A 85 -5.56 19.89 2.22
CA GLU A 85 -4.99 19.07 3.29
C GLU A 85 -5.87 17.87 3.60
N ARG A 86 -7.20 18.05 3.63
CA ARG A 86 -8.15 16.93 3.80
C ARG A 86 -7.99 15.89 2.71
N LYS A 87 -7.89 16.32 1.44
CA LYS A 87 -7.65 15.41 0.29
C LYS A 87 -6.33 14.67 0.45
N ARG A 88 -5.25 15.37 0.84
CA ARG A 88 -3.94 14.75 1.08
C ARG A 88 -3.99 13.75 2.23
N ALA A 89 -4.63 14.08 3.34
CA ALA A 89 -4.79 13.19 4.51
C ALA A 89 -5.59 11.92 4.18
N ILE A 90 -6.70 12.05 3.44
CA ILE A 90 -7.51 10.91 3.00
C ILE A 90 -6.69 9.99 2.09
N LYS A 91 -5.96 10.55 1.13
CA LYS A 91 -5.09 9.78 0.23
C LYS A 91 -3.99 9.06 1.00
N LEU A 92 -3.25 9.79 1.85
CA LEU A 92 -2.14 9.24 2.63
C LEU A 92 -2.61 8.13 3.58
N SER A 93 -3.72 8.33 4.29
CA SER A 93 -4.27 7.29 5.18
C SER A 93 -4.66 6.02 4.42
N ALA A 94 -5.23 6.16 3.22
CA ALA A 94 -5.56 5.02 2.37
C ALA A 94 -4.29 4.30 1.90
N ASP A 95 -3.28 5.04 1.41
CA ASP A 95 -2.02 4.47 0.95
C ASP A 95 -1.30 3.69 2.07
N VAL A 96 -1.27 4.24 3.29
CA VAL A 96 -0.68 3.57 4.46
C VAL A 96 -1.50 2.34 4.87
N ALA A 97 -2.84 2.41 4.83
CA ALA A 97 -3.70 1.25 5.12
C ALA A 97 -3.48 0.12 4.11
N ILE A 98 -3.39 0.43 2.81
CA ILE A 98 -3.07 -0.54 1.74
C ILE A 98 -1.66 -1.13 1.95
N ALA A 99 -0.68 -0.29 2.27
CA ALA A 99 0.68 -0.73 2.56
C ALA A 99 0.75 -1.66 3.78
N SER A 100 -0.14 -1.46 4.77
CA SER A 100 -0.25 -2.29 5.97
C SER A 100 -0.94 -3.64 5.70
N THR A 101 -1.94 -3.70 4.82
CA THR A 101 -2.68 -4.94 4.52
C THR A 101 -2.00 -5.83 3.50
N ARG A 102 -1.29 -5.28 2.50
CA ARG A 102 -0.73 -6.04 1.38
C ARG A 102 0.65 -6.69 1.63
N SER A 103 0.98 -6.99 2.88
CA SER A 103 2.32 -7.44 3.32
C SER A 103 3.39 -6.36 3.14
N ALA A 104 4.00 -5.94 4.26
CA ALA A 104 4.95 -4.82 4.34
C ALA A 104 6.31 -5.05 3.63
N THR A 105 6.45 -6.09 2.81
CA THR A 105 7.69 -6.52 2.17
C THR A 105 7.95 -5.81 0.84
N THR A 106 6.93 -5.24 0.20
CA THR A 106 7.10 -4.59 -1.10
C THR A 106 7.92 -3.30 -1.00
N GLN A 107 8.66 -2.97 -2.06
CA GLN A 107 9.41 -1.71 -2.13
C GLN A 107 8.48 -0.49 -2.04
N TRP A 108 7.28 -0.58 -2.63
CA TRP A 108 6.25 0.46 -2.57
C TRP A 108 5.74 0.69 -1.13
N SER A 109 5.33 -0.36 -0.42
CA SER A 109 4.84 -0.22 0.97
C SER A 109 5.90 0.39 1.89
N ARG A 110 7.18 0.04 1.68
CA ARG A 110 8.30 0.63 2.42
C ARG A 110 8.55 2.09 2.05
N ALA A 111 8.35 2.47 0.79
CA ALA A 111 8.51 3.86 0.33
C ALA A 111 7.41 4.76 0.90
N VAL A 112 6.15 4.31 0.85
CA VAL A 112 5.00 5.05 1.43
C VAL A 112 5.21 5.30 2.92
N VAL A 113 5.60 4.28 3.68
CA VAL A 113 5.85 4.42 5.12
C VAL A 113 7.06 5.32 5.40
N ALA A 114 8.09 5.27 4.56
CA ALA A 114 9.27 6.14 4.71
C ALA A 114 8.93 7.61 4.46
N ASP A 115 8.11 7.90 3.45
CA ASP A 115 7.68 9.26 3.11
C ASP A 115 6.90 9.92 4.26
N VAL A 116 5.95 9.19 4.84
CA VAL A 116 5.20 9.65 6.03
C VAL A 116 6.11 9.81 7.24
N SER A 117 7.11 8.94 7.42
CA SER A 117 8.08 9.05 8.51
C SER A 117 8.97 10.29 8.39
N THR A 118 9.23 10.77 7.16
CA THR A 118 10.04 11.96 6.90
C THR A 118 9.22 13.26 6.87
N SER A 119 7.90 13.15 6.77
CA SER A 119 7.00 14.30 6.78
C SER A 119 6.84 14.83 8.22
N ALA A 120 7.10 16.12 8.43
CA ALA A 120 6.99 16.79 9.73
C ALA A 120 5.53 16.93 10.25
N ALA A 121 4.53 16.38 9.54
CA ALA A 121 3.13 16.43 9.92
C ALA A 121 2.80 15.42 11.03
N GLY A 122 2.73 15.91 12.27
CA GLY A 122 2.45 15.09 13.46
C GLY A 122 1.18 14.22 13.34
N ALA A 123 0.09 14.78 12.80
CA ALA A 123 -1.16 14.04 12.60
C ALA A 123 -1.00 12.86 11.61
N ALA A 124 -0.26 13.07 10.53
CA ALA A 124 -0.05 12.03 9.52
C ALA A 124 0.84 10.89 10.03
N ARG A 125 1.88 11.25 10.79
CA ARG A 125 2.74 10.28 11.46
C ARG A 125 1.98 9.45 12.48
N ILE A 126 1.18 10.08 13.33
CA ILE A 126 0.38 9.40 14.37
C ILE A 126 -0.68 8.48 13.73
N ALA A 127 -1.37 8.96 12.70
CA ALA A 127 -2.32 8.14 11.95
C ALA A 127 -1.64 6.91 11.33
N ALA A 128 -0.44 7.08 10.78
CA ALA A 128 0.31 5.99 10.19
C ALA A 128 0.84 4.99 11.23
N GLU A 129 1.28 5.44 12.40
CA GLU A 129 1.70 4.56 13.50
C GLU A 129 0.55 3.67 13.99
N GLU A 130 -0.64 4.26 14.15
CA GLU A 130 -1.84 3.52 14.58
C GLU A 130 -2.30 2.51 13.51
N ILE A 131 -2.34 2.91 12.23
CA ILE A 131 -2.68 2.02 11.11
C ILE A 131 -1.71 0.83 11.03
N LEU A 132 -0.44 1.07 11.33
CA LEU A 132 0.63 0.08 11.18
C LEU A 132 0.83 -0.75 12.46
N GLY A 133 0.23 -0.33 13.58
CA GLY A 133 0.37 -0.95 14.90
C GLY A 133 1.80 -0.93 15.45
N ARG A 134 2.66 -0.04 14.93
CA ARG A 134 4.06 0.08 15.35
C ARG A 134 4.55 1.51 15.20
N LYS A 135 5.44 1.92 16.10
CA LYS A 135 6.07 3.24 16.03
C LYS A 135 6.94 3.36 14.77
N LEU A 136 6.80 4.48 14.07
CA LEU A 136 7.62 4.86 12.95
C LEU A 136 8.91 5.44 13.51
N THR A 137 9.87 4.56 13.76
CA THR A 137 11.21 5.01 14.16
C THR A 137 11.92 5.61 12.94
N GLU A 138 12.49 6.80 13.11
CA GLU A 138 13.40 7.44 12.14
C GLU A 138 14.71 6.65 12.08
N ARG A 139 14.70 5.42 11.53
CA ARG A 139 15.90 4.60 11.60
C ARG A 139 16.06 3.58 10.49
N ARG A 140 16.59 4.05 9.35
CA ARG A 140 17.46 3.21 8.48
C ARG A 140 18.66 3.93 7.83
N LYS A 141 18.77 5.26 7.89
CA LYS A 141 19.92 5.98 7.29
C LYS A 141 21.26 5.57 7.92
N ALA A 142 21.31 5.45 9.25
CA ALA A 142 22.53 5.06 9.98
C ALA A 142 23.01 3.62 9.67
N LEU A 143 22.10 2.67 9.49
CA LEU A 143 22.45 1.26 9.24
C LEU A 143 22.91 1.02 7.80
N ALA A 144 22.28 1.69 6.82
CA ALA A 144 22.68 1.62 5.42
C ALA A 144 24.08 2.22 5.21
N SER A 145 24.36 3.38 5.82
CA SER A 145 25.69 3.99 5.86
C SER A 145 26.75 3.02 6.40
N LYS A 146 26.51 2.40 7.56
CA LYS A 146 27.47 1.48 8.18
C LYS A 146 27.74 0.23 7.32
N LYS A 147 26.72 -0.29 6.62
CA LYS A 147 26.86 -1.44 5.69
C LYS A 147 27.63 -1.04 4.43
N ILE A 148 27.35 0.14 3.87
CA ILE A 148 28.07 0.69 2.70
C ILE A 148 29.53 0.98 3.07
N VAL A 149 29.78 1.62 4.21
CA VAL A 149 31.12 1.89 4.73
C VAL A 149 31.87 0.60 5.02
N ARG A 150 31.24 -0.41 5.66
CA ARG A 150 31.85 -1.73 5.84
C ARG A 150 32.15 -2.44 4.53
N ARG A 151 31.28 -2.34 3.52
CA ARG A 151 31.50 -2.92 2.18
C ARG A 151 32.65 -2.22 1.45
N ARG A 152 32.70 -0.89 1.52
CA ARG A 152 33.80 -0.06 0.99
C ARG A 152 35.11 -0.37 1.70
N ARG A 153 35.13 -0.44 3.04
CA ARG A 153 36.31 -0.82 3.83
C ARG A 153 36.77 -2.24 3.54
N LYS A 154 35.85 -3.21 3.39
CA LYS A 154 36.22 -4.58 2.97
C LYS A 154 36.75 -4.63 1.54
N ALA A 155 36.22 -3.82 0.63
CA ALA A 155 36.74 -3.72 -0.74
C ALA A 155 38.12 -3.03 -0.77
N ALA A 156 38.34 -2.02 0.07
CA ALA A 156 39.64 -1.36 0.23
C ALA A 156 40.68 -2.27 0.91
N ALA A 157 40.30 -2.97 1.99
CA ALA A 157 41.16 -3.89 2.73
C ALA A 157 41.51 -5.16 1.95
N ARG A 158 40.64 -5.59 1.02
CA ARG A 158 40.93 -6.70 0.10
C ARG A 158 41.86 -6.29 -1.04
N GLY A 159 42.38 -5.07 -1.04
CA GLY A 159 43.24 -4.58 -2.10
C GLY A 159 42.59 -4.86 -3.45
N VAL A 160 41.45 -4.21 -3.74
CA VAL A 160 41.04 -4.07 -5.14
C VAL A 160 42.14 -3.22 -5.77
N VAL A 161 43.23 -3.88 -6.17
CA VAL A 161 44.12 -3.46 -7.23
C VAL A 161 43.14 -3.05 -8.30
N ARG A 162 43.05 -1.73 -8.53
CA ARG A 162 42.27 -1.17 -9.63
C ARG A 162 42.79 -1.92 -10.84
N SER A 163 42.03 -2.91 -11.31
CA SER A 163 42.52 -3.76 -12.40
C SER A 163 42.74 -2.80 -13.55
N SER A 164 44.01 -2.62 -13.91
CA SER A 164 44.38 -1.67 -14.95
C SER A 164 43.56 -1.99 -16.19
N ALA A 165 43.27 -0.99 -17.03
CA ALA A 165 42.55 -1.23 -18.29
C ALA A 165 43.18 -2.39 -19.08
N ALA A 166 44.51 -2.53 -19.02
CA ALA A 166 45.27 -3.64 -19.57
C ALA A 166 44.93 -5.01 -18.93
N ALA A 167 44.77 -5.10 -17.60
CA ALA A 167 44.37 -6.33 -16.92
C ALA A 167 42.95 -6.77 -17.30
N VAL A 168 42.03 -5.82 -17.45
CA VAL A 168 40.65 -6.09 -17.90
C VAL A 168 40.64 -6.55 -19.37
N ALA A 169 41.42 -5.88 -20.23
CA ALA A 169 41.57 -6.26 -21.64
C ALA A 169 42.17 -7.67 -21.78
N LYS A 170 43.27 -7.98 -21.07
CA LYS A 170 43.90 -9.31 -21.05
C LYS A 170 42.92 -10.38 -20.58
N LYS A 171 42.09 -10.10 -19.56
CA LYS A 171 41.07 -11.03 -19.08
C LYS A 171 39.99 -11.30 -20.14
N ARG A 172 39.52 -10.27 -20.86
CA ARG A 172 38.55 -10.45 -21.94
C ARG A 172 39.11 -11.28 -23.09
N VAL A 173 40.36 -11.05 -23.48
CA VAL A 173 41.05 -11.84 -24.52
C VAL A 173 41.15 -13.30 -24.08
N ARG A 174 41.68 -13.58 -22.87
CA ARG A 174 41.78 -14.95 -22.34
C ARG A 174 40.43 -15.68 -22.32
N ASN A 175 39.36 -14.99 -21.92
CA ASN A 175 38.03 -15.59 -21.89
C ASN A 175 37.53 -15.94 -23.29
N ARG A 176 37.68 -15.02 -24.26
CA ARG A 176 37.31 -15.28 -25.67
C ARG A 176 38.12 -16.42 -26.26
N THR A 177 39.44 -16.44 -26.04
CA THR A 177 40.30 -17.52 -26.51
C THR A 177 39.92 -18.85 -25.88
N ARG A 178 39.54 -18.89 -24.60
CA ARG A 178 39.07 -20.12 -23.93
C ARG A 178 37.76 -20.64 -24.53
N VAL A 179 36.86 -19.75 -24.94
CA VAL A 179 35.62 -20.14 -25.64
C VAL A 179 35.95 -20.67 -27.04
N LEU A 180 36.78 -19.97 -27.81
CA LEU A 180 37.18 -20.41 -29.15
C LEU A 180 37.87 -21.78 -29.14
N LYS A 181 38.78 -22.01 -28.19
CA LYS A 181 39.44 -23.32 -27.99
C LYS A 181 38.48 -24.45 -27.65
N ARG A 182 37.25 -24.16 -27.20
CA ARG A 182 36.22 -25.17 -26.94
C ARG A 182 35.28 -25.38 -28.11
N LEU A 183 35.18 -24.40 -29.02
CA LEU A 183 34.27 -24.45 -30.15
C LEU A 183 34.90 -25.10 -31.38
N ILE A 184 36.23 -25.09 -31.48
CA ILE A 184 36.95 -25.78 -32.55
C ILE A 184 37.31 -27.17 -32.04
N PRO A 185 36.70 -28.25 -32.56
CA PRO A 185 37.16 -29.61 -32.27
C PRO A 185 38.53 -29.82 -32.92
N GLY A 186 39.56 -30.03 -32.10
CA GLY A 186 40.97 -30.16 -32.46
C GLY A 186 41.87 -29.81 -31.27
#